data_AF-A0A1C5XKS7-F1
#
_entry.id   AF-A0A1C5XKS7-F1
#
_cell.length_a   1.000
_cell.length_b   1.000
_cell.length_c   1.000
_cell.angle_alpha   90.00
_cell.angle_beta   90.00
_cell.angle_gamma   90.00
#
_symmetry.space_group_name_H-M   'P 1'
#
loop_
_entity.id
_entity.type
_entity.pdbx_description
1 polymer ?
#
loop_
_entity_poly.entity_id
_entity_poly.type
_entity_poly.pdbx_seq_one_letter_code
_entity_poly.pdbx_strand_id
1 'polypeptide(L)'
;MTYYDHDKDYFIAAFITNLGKYNEGEHVGEWVTFPTTAEKLKEVFKRIGIGQKDDFGHPYEEWFITDYDCYVDGLYSKLGEYENLDELNYLASKLDEMDQSDYARFQAAMEIGEYTSSLKDIINLTENLDCYEVYPNIKDYADLGRYYIEELDVIQVPANLRNYIDYEAYGRDMAVEENGTFTGQGYVRDTREIFYECYDGELSSIPDEYRVMTFQDDLSEEEKSDWAMDIAFDVDEFFRQNDPQYAAEHPEEHAAKEDIYEKLMVGHIYAIDKKLATIGQTKEDYLPSEIEKFKDATGCEEYFDFEPAEVKMTLKNSM
;
A
#
# COMPACT_ATOMS: atom_id res chain seq x y z
N MET A 1 -17.62 26.24 -13.75
CA MET A 1 -18.23 24.94 -13.44
C MET A 1 -17.45 23.90 -14.23
N THR A 2 -16.48 23.27 -13.59
CA THR A 2 -16.08 21.92 -13.97
C THR A 2 -17.30 21.03 -13.68
N TYR A 3 -17.84 20.46 -14.74
CA TYR A 3 -19.00 19.58 -14.68
C TYR A 3 -18.47 18.24 -14.18
N TYR A 4 -18.86 17.82 -12.97
CA TYR A 4 -18.62 16.45 -12.54
C TYR A 4 -19.47 15.54 -13.39
N ASP A 5 -18.80 14.84 -14.29
CA ASP A 5 -19.41 13.79 -15.08
C ASP A 5 -19.31 12.52 -14.26
N HIS A 6 -20.40 12.13 -13.59
CA HIS A 6 -20.54 10.82 -12.92
C HIS A 6 -20.51 9.63 -13.91
N ASP A 7 -20.29 9.91 -15.20
CA ASP A 7 -20.28 8.94 -16.31
C ASP A 7 -18.84 8.45 -16.63
N LYS A 8 -17.93 8.50 -15.65
CA LYS A 8 -16.55 8.02 -15.80
C LYS A 8 -16.34 6.72 -15.05
N ASP A 9 -15.71 5.75 -15.72
CA ASP A 9 -15.53 4.40 -15.23
C ASP A 9 -14.46 4.25 -14.12
N TYR A 10 -13.72 5.32 -13.77
CA TYR A 10 -12.66 5.32 -12.74
C TYR A 10 -12.30 6.73 -12.25
N PHE A 11 -11.68 6.83 -11.07
CA PHE A 11 -11.07 8.08 -10.54
C PHE A 11 -9.56 8.15 -10.75
N ILE A 12 -8.90 6.99 -10.68
CA ILE A 12 -7.44 6.85 -10.75
C ILE A 12 -7.14 5.73 -11.74
N ALA A 13 -6.24 5.98 -12.68
CA ALA A 13 -5.57 4.94 -13.43
C ALA A 13 -4.05 5.14 -13.37
N ALA A 14 -3.31 4.04 -13.38
CA ALA A 14 -1.86 4.04 -13.36
C ALA A 14 -1.31 3.18 -14.50
N PHE A 15 -0.24 3.62 -15.14
CA PHE A 15 0.49 2.83 -16.12
C PHE A 15 1.63 2.08 -15.42
N ILE A 16 1.43 0.78 -15.23
CA ILE A 16 2.35 -0.10 -14.51
C ILE A 16 3.34 -0.70 -15.51
N THR A 17 4.63 -0.48 -15.28
CA THR A 17 5.73 -0.89 -16.17
C THR A 17 6.63 -1.92 -15.48
N ASN A 18 7.04 -2.93 -16.23
CA ASN A 18 8.02 -3.93 -15.78
C ASN A 18 9.43 -3.31 -15.79
N LEU A 19 10.07 -3.22 -14.61
CA LEU A 19 11.37 -2.57 -14.46
C LEU A 19 12.51 -3.37 -15.10
N GLY A 20 12.49 -4.69 -14.97
CA GLY A 20 13.53 -5.54 -15.56
C GLY A 20 13.56 -5.44 -17.08
N LYS A 21 12.40 -5.58 -17.73
CA LYS A 21 12.27 -5.39 -19.19
C LYS A 21 12.62 -3.98 -19.64
N TYR A 22 12.25 -2.97 -18.84
CA TYR A 22 12.62 -1.59 -19.12
C TYR A 22 14.16 -1.41 -19.14
N ASN A 23 14.87 -2.04 -18.20
CA ASN A 23 16.33 -2.01 -18.14
C ASN A 23 17.00 -2.74 -19.31
N GLU A 24 16.31 -3.70 -19.93
CA GLU A 24 16.72 -4.38 -21.16
C GLU A 24 16.40 -3.57 -22.43
N GLY A 25 15.75 -2.42 -22.30
CA GLY A 25 15.34 -1.56 -23.41
C GLY A 25 13.96 -1.90 -23.99
N GLU A 26 13.18 -2.75 -23.33
CA GLU A 26 11.80 -3.07 -23.70
C GLU A 26 10.80 -2.30 -22.82
N HIS A 27 10.00 -1.43 -23.44
CA HIS A 27 8.94 -0.70 -22.74
C HIS A 27 7.66 -1.55 -22.66
N VAL A 28 7.58 -2.40 -21.63
CA VAL A 28 6.44 -3.27 -21.38
C VAL A 28 5.67 -2.80 -20.15
N GLY A 29 4.43 -2.35 -20.35
CA GLY A 29 3.53 -1.92 -19.29
C GLY A 29 2.07 -1.87 -19.74
N GLU A 30 1.17 -1.68 -18.79
CA GLU A 30 -0.28 -1.66 -19.02
C GLU A 30 -0.99 -0.66 -18.09
N TRP A 31 -2.06 -0.04 -18.61
CA TRP A 31 -2.94 0.81 -17.80
C TRP A 31 -3.85 -0.03 -16.91
N VAL A 32 -3.89 0.32 -15.62
CA VAL A 32 -4.80 -0.26 -14.63
C VAL A 32 -5.68 0.86 -14.07
N THR A 33 -6.99 0.67 -14.15
CA THR A 33 -7.98 1.55 -13.54
C THR A 33 -8.31 1.07 -12.13
N PHE A 34 -8.45 2.01 -11.19
CA PHE A 34 -8.84 1.75 -9.81
C PHE A 34 -10.23 2.35 -9.51
N PRO A 35 -11.04 1.68 -8.67
CA PRO A 35 -10.73 0.43 -7.98
C PRO A 35 -10.69 -0.80 -8.90
N THR A 36 -9.88 -1.79 -8.54
CA THR A 36 -9.67 -3.06 -9.24
C THR A 36 -9.68 -4.24 -8.27
N THR A 37 -9.46 -5.45 -8.77
CA THR A 37 -9.38 -6.67 -7.95
C THR A 37 -8.00 -7.31 -8.07
N ALA A 38 -7.63 -8.10 -7.06
CA ALA A 38 -6.39 -8.87 -7.05
C ALA A 38 -6.25 -9.76 -8.29
N GLU A 39 -7.34 -10.41 -8.75
CA GLU A 39 -7.31 -11.28 -9.93
C GLU A 39 -7.04 -10.49 -11.22
N LYS A 40 -7.65 -9.32 -11.36
CA LYS A 40 -7.42 -8.45 -12.52
C LYS A 40 -5.98 -7.97 -12.55
N LEU A 41 -5.46 -7.54 -11.40
CA LEU A 41 -4.10 -7.03 -11.28
C LEU A 41 -3.06 -8.14 -11.49
N LYS A 42 -3.31 -9.36 -10.99
CA LYS A 42 -2.48 -10.55 -11.26
C LYS A 42 -2.40 -10.86 -12.75
N GLU A 43 -3.53 -10.78 -13.46
CA GLU A 43 -3.56 -10.98 -14.91
C GLU A 43 -2.85 -9.86 -15.67
N VAL A 44 -2.88 -8.61 -15.18
CA VAL A 44 -2.05 -7.52 -15.74
C VAL A 44 -0.57 -7.85 -15.57
N PHE A 45 -0.13 -8.22 -14.36
CA PHE A 45 1.26 -8.55 -14.05
C PHE A 45 1.79 -9.66 -14.96
N LYS A 46 0.99 -10.71 -15.16
CA LYS A 46 1.29 -11.79 -16.11
C LYS A 46 1.46 -11.30 -17.55
N ARG A 47 0.62 -10.36 -18.02
CA ARG A 47 0.70 -9.78 -19.38
C ARG A 47 1.93 -8.90 -19.57
N ILE A 48 2.30 -8.10 -18.55
CA ILE A 48 3.50 -7.27 -18.58
C ILE A 48 4.79 -8.06 -18.28
N GLY A 49 4.66 -9.34 -17.94
CA GLY A 49 5.77 -10.27 -17.79
C GLY A 49 6.38 -10.36 -16.39
N ILE A 50 5.72 -9.80 -15.37
CA ILE A 50 6.10 -10.03 -13.97
C ILE A 50 5.87 -11.51 -13.63
N GLY A 51 6.84 -12.14 -12.98
CA GLY A 51 6.93 -13.58 -12.73
C GLY A 51 7.48 -14.43 -13.89
N GLN A 52 7.69 -13.85 -15.08
CA GLN A 52 8.35 -14.56 -16.19
C GLN A 52 9.88 -14.51 -16.03
N LYS A 53 10.59 -15.53 -16.52
CA LYS A 53 12.05 -15.61 -16.46
C LYS A 53 12.72 -14.78 -17.55
N ASP A 54 13.78 -14.08 -17.18
CA ASP A 54 14.72 -13.41 -18.08
C ASP A 54 15.61 -14.42 -18.83
N ASP A 55 16.51 -13.90 -19.69
CA ASP A 55 17.49 -14.70 -20.45
C ASP A 55 18.46 -15.49 -19.55
N PHE A 56 18.58 -15.13 -18.27
CA PHE A 56 19.42 -15.78 -17.28
C PHE A 56 18.65 -16.75 -16.36
N GLY A 57 17.33 -16.85 -16.52
CA GLY A 57 16.46 -17.72 -15.75
C GLY A 57 15.91 -17.09 -14.45
N HIS A 58 16.15 -15.80 -14.19
CA HIS A 58 15.63 -15.10 -13.02
C HIS A 58 14.25 -14.50 -13.31
N PRO A 59 13.27 -14.59 -12.40
CA PRO A 59 11.95 -13.99 -12.60
C PRO A 59 12.02 -12.45 -12.56
N TYR A 60 11.21 -11.79 -13.39
CA TYR A 60 10.96 -10.34 -13.24
C TYR A 60 10.03 -10.08 -12.06
N GLU A 61 10.54 -9.47 -11.00
CA GLU A 61 9.77 -9.19 -9.78
C GLU A 61 9.43 -7.70 -9.62
N GLU A 62 10.27 -6.83 -10.18
CA GLU A 62 10.19 -5.40 -9.98
C GLU A 62 9.33 -4.69 -11.05
N TRP A 63 8.50 -3.76 -10.58
CA TRP A 63 7.68 -2.88 -11.39
C TRP A 63 7.67 -1.48 -10.79
N PHE A 64 7.25 -0.50 -11.61
CA PHE A 64 7.06 0.87 -11.17
C PHE A 64 5.94 1.52 -11.98
N ILE A 65 5.42 2.64 -11.49
CA ILE A 65 4.39 3.41 -12.18
C ILE A 65 5.07 4.51 -12.98
N THR A 66 4.82 4.51 -14.28
CA THR A 66 5.44 5.49 -15.20
C THR A 66 4.56 6.70 -15.42
N ASP A 67 3.24 6.54 -15.34
CA ASP A 67 2.29 7.62 -15.57
C ASP A 67 0.97 7.35 -14.84
N TYR A 68 0.21 8.42 -14.65
CA TYR A 68 -1.11 8.38 -14.02
C TYR A 68 -2.14 9.13 -14.86
N ASP A 69 -3.38 8.70 -14.78
CA ASP A 69 -4.54 9.45 -15.25
C ASP A 69 -5.50 9.60 -14.08
N CYS A 70 -5.60 10.82 -13.54
CA CYS A 70 -6.38 11.12 -12.35
C CYS A 70 -7.47 12.13 -12.67
N TYR A 71 -8.71 11.84 -12.26
CA TYR A 71 -9.83 12.78 -12.36
C TYR A 71 -10.04 13.63 -11.10
N VAL A 72 -9.13 13.54 -10.15
CA VAL A 72 -9.02 14.45 -9.00
C VAL A 72 -8.01 15.54 -9.33
N ASP A 73 -8.45 16.80 -9.33
CA ASP A 73 -7.56 17.92 -9.63
C ASP A 73 -6.47 18.01 -8.57
N GLY A 74 -5.21 18.08 -9.02
CA GLY A 74 -4.03 18.18 -8.16
C GLY A 74 -3.42 16.84 -7.73
N LEU A 75 -4.17 15.74 -7.77
CA LEU A 75 -3.72 14.42 -7.29
C LEU A 75 -2.48 13.92 -8.04
N TYR A 76 -2.45 14.05 -9.38
CA TYR A 76 -1.32 13.62 -10.21
C TYR A 76 0.03 14.14 -9.70
N SER A 77 0.08 15.40 -9.21
CA SER A 77 1.32 16.02 -8.74
C SER A 77 1.77 15.55 -7.35
N LYS A 78 0.99 14.72 -6.69
CA LYS A 78 1.26 14.17 -5.35
C LYS A 78 1.71 12.70 -5.39
N LEU A 79 1.58 12.04 -6.55
CA LEU A 79 1.92 10.62 -6.72
C LEU A 79 3.32 10.46 -7.31
N GLY A 80 4.11 9.54 -6.76
CA GLY A 80 5.43 9.14 -7.20
C GLY A 80 5.44 7.87 -8.07
N GLU A 81 6.62 7.39 -8.43
CA GLU A 81 6.78 6.21 -9.30
C GLU A 81 6.62 4.87 -8.54
N TYR A 82 6.60 4.90 -7.22
CA TYR A 82 6.61 3.72 -6.33
C TYR A 82 5.45 3.75 -5.33
N GLU A 83 4.32 4.35 -5.71
CA GLU A 83 3.13 4.35 -4.87
C GLU A 83 2.59 2.92 -4.68
N ASN A 84 2.01 2.68 -3.51
CA ASN A 84 1.44 1.37 -3.18
C ASN A 84 0.11 1.16 -3.92
N LEU A 85 -0.03 0.05 -4.65
CA LEU A 85 -1.24 -0.24 -5.43
C LEU A 85 -2.46 -0.55 -4.55
N ASP A 86 -2.28 -1.06 -3.33
CA ASP A 86 -3.36 -1.25 -2.36
C ASP A 86 -3.85 0.10 -1.82
N GLU A 87 -2.95 1.04 -1.54
CA GLU A 87 -3.32 2.40 -1.14
C GLU A 87 -4.05 3.14 -2.26
N LEU A 88 -3.56 3.05 -3.51
CA LEU A 88 -4.26 3.61 -4.68
C LEU A 88 -5.65 3.00 -4.86
N ASN A 89 -5.76 1.69 -4.69
CA ASN A 89 -7.03 0.98 -4.77
C ASN A 89 -8.00 1.39 -3.66
N TYR A 90 -7.49 1.55 -2.44
CA TYR A 90 -8.27 1.97 -1.28
C TYR A 90 -8.76 3.42 -1.44
N LEU A 91 -7.88 4.34 -1.83
CA LEU A 91 -8.25 5.73 -2.12
C LEU A 91 -9.31 5.79 -3.23
N ALA A 92 -9.10 5.08 -4.34
CA ALA A 92 -10.07 5.07 -5.43
C ALA A 92 -11.44 4.54 -5.00
N SER A 93 -11.48 3.52 -4.13
CA SER A 93 -12.72 2.98 -3.57
C SER A 93 -13.44 4.00 -2.69
N LYS A 94 -12.69 4.73 -1.84
CA LYS A 94 -13.24 5.83 -1.03
C LYS A 94 -13.85 6.93 -1.90
N LEU A 95 -13.18 7.30 -2.99
CA LEU A 95 -13.69 8.30 -3.93
C LEU A 95 -14.96 7.82 -4.66
N ASP A 96 -15.04 6.54 -5.00
CA ASP A 96 -16.21 5.94 -5.66
C ASP A 96 -17.45 5.91 -4.76
N GLU A 97 -17.25 5.80 -3.45
CA GLU A 97 -18.33 5.84 -2.45
C GLU A 97 -18.84 7.26 -2.15
N MET A 98 -18.10 8.31 -2.51
CA MET A 98 -18.48 9.69 -2.21
C MET A 98 -19.69 10.15 -3.02
N ASP A 99 -20.59 10.85 -2.35
CA ASP A 99 -21.62 11.63 -3.05
C ASP A 99 -21.03 12.94 -3.62
N GLN A 100 -21.84 13.66 -4.38
CA GLN A 100 -21.41 14.92 -5.00
C GLN A 100 -20.98 15.99 -3.97
N SER A 101 -21.60 16.00 -2.78
CA SER A 101 -21.28 16.96 -1.73
C SER A 101 -19.94 16.62 -1.08
N ASP A 102 -19.73 15.35 -0.76
CA ASP A 102 -18.49 14.87 -0.16
C ASP A 102 -17.32 15.01 -1.14
N TYR A 103 -17.52 14.68 -2.42
CA TYR A 103 -16.51 14.92 -3.44
C TYR A 103 -16.17 16.42 -3.56
N ALA A 104 -17.16 17.31 -3.50
CA ALA A 104 -16.90 18.76 -3.53
C ALA A 104 -16.08 19.22 -2.32
N ARG A 105 -16.32 18.66 -1.12
CA ARG A 105 -15.49 18.91 0.07
C ARG A 105 -14.07 18.38 -0.12
N PHE A 106 -13.93 17.15 -0.62
CA PHE A 106 -12.63 16.53 -0.88
C PHE A 106 -11.82 17.35 -1.88
N GLN A 107 -12.41 17.73 -3.02
CA GLN A 107 -11.72 18.54 -4.03
C GLN A 107 -11.34 19.93 -3.50
N ALA A 108 -12.19 20.54 -2.68
CA ALA A 108 -11.90 21.80 -2.03
C ALA A 108 -10.71 21.69 -1.06
N ALA A 109 -10.67 20.63 -0.25
CA ALA A 109 -9.56 20.37 0.66
C ALA A 109 -8.25 20.07 -0.09
N MET A 110 -8.33 19.31 -1.20
CA MET A 110 -7.19 19.09 -2.11
C MET A 110 -6.61 20.40 -2.66
N GLU A 111 -7.47 21.38 -2.97
CA GLU A 111 -7.04 22.70 -3.45
C GLU A 111 -6.44 23.58 -2.34
N ILE A 112 -6.98 23.50 -1.12
CA ILE A 112 -6.42 24.16 0.07
C ILE A 112 -5.03 23.59 0.38
N GLY A 113 -4.85 22.28 0.20
CA GLY A 113 -3.55 21.61 0.24
C GLY A 113 -3.10 21.18 1.64
N GLU A 114 -3.88 21.45 2.69
CA GLU A 114 -3.65 20.89 4.02
C GLU A 114 -3.93 19.39 4.01
N TYR A 115 -3.03 18.58 4.59
CA TYR A 115 -3.14 17.11 4.61
C TYR A 115 -3.16 16.45 3.20
N THR A 116 -2.31 16.92 2.29
CA THR A 116 -2.21 16.41 0.91
C THR A 116 -0.78 16.03 0.49
N SER A 117 0.10 15.72 1.45
CA SER A 117 1.54 15.55 1.15
C SER A 117 1.90 14.14 0.72
N SER A 118 1.03 13.16 0.97
CA SER A 118 1.24 11.73 0.69
C SER A 118 -0.10 11.03 0.45
N LEU A 119 -0.08 9.81 -0.12
CA LEU A 119 -1.28 8.97 -0.21
C LEU A 119 -1.91 8.73 1.16
N LYS A 120 -1.10 8.47 2.20
CA LYS A 120 -1.57 8.37 3.58
C LYS A 120 -2.40 9.59 3.99
N ASP A 121 -1.89 10.81 3.76
CA ASP A 121 -2.60 12.03 4.15
C ASP A 121 -3.91 12.18 3.37
N ILE A 122 -3.88 11.89 2.07
CA ILE A 122 -5.05 12.00 1.18
C ILE A 122 -6.13 10.96 1.54
N ILE A 123 -5.74 9.74 1.92
CA ILE A 123 -6.65 8.73 2.45
C ILE A 123 -7.26 9.20 3.78
N ASN A 124 -6.47 9.78 4.68
CA ASN A 124 -7.03 10.36 5.90
C ASN A 124 -7.98 11.52 5.59
N LEU A 125 -7.69 12.33 4.57
CA LEU A 125 -8.57 13.41 4.17
C LEU A 125 -9.96 12.92 3.76
N THR A 126 -10.10 11.73 3.16
CA THR A 126 -11.42 11.17 2.81
C THR A 126 -12.29 10.88 4.04
N GLU A 127 -11.68 10.68 5.21
CA GLU A 127 -12.38 10.42 6.48
C GLU A 127 -12.68 11.70 7.29
N ASN A 128 -12.15 12.85 6.88
CA ASN A 128 -12.19 14.11 7.64
C ASN A 128 -12.87 15.25 6.84
N LEU A 129 -13.81 14.91 5.96
CA LEU A 129 -14.50 15.89 5.12
C LEU A 129 -15.40 16.84 5.93
N ASP A 130 -15.80 16.45 7.14
CA ASP A 130 -16.53 17.27 8.09
C ASP A 130 -15.72 18.46 8.63
N CYS A 131 -14.40 18.47 8.47
CA CYS A 131 -13.55 19.63 8.70
C CYS A 131 -13.83 20.78 7.70
N TYR A 132 -14.49 20.48 6.57
CA TYR A 132 -14.68 21.41 5.46
C TYR A 132 -16.16 21.61 5.13
N GLU A 133 -16.66 22.84 5.33
CA GLU A 133 -18.00 23.22 4.89
C GLU A 133 -17.94 24.07 3.63
N VAL A 134 -18.47 23.54 2.53
CA VAL A 134 -18.45 24.20 1.22
C VAL A 134 -19.76 24.94 0.98
N TYR A 135 -19.64 26.20 0.57
CA TYR A 135 -20.72 27.08 0.13
C TYR A 135 -20.57 27.36 -1.38
N PRO A 136 -21.17 26.54 -2.25
CA PRO A 136 -20.87 26.58 -3.69
C PRO A 136 -21.27 27.89 -4.38
N ASN A 137 -22.27 28.58 -3.85
CA ASN A 137 -22.83 29.79 -4.46
C ASN A 137 -22.08 31.08 -4.07
N ILE A 138 -21.15 31.01 -3.11
CA ILE A 138 -20.39 32.17 -2.66
C ILE A 138 -19.07 32.20 -3.44
N LYS A 139 -18.88 33.22 -4.28
CA LYS A 139 -17.73 33.30 -5.20
C LYS A 139 -16.76 34.44 -4.91
N ASP A 140 -17.17 35.41 -4.11
CA ASP A 140 -16.30 36.48 -3.62
C ASP A 140 -16.72 36.96 -2.22
N TYR A 141 -15.93 37.87 -1.64
CA TYR A 141 -16.22 38.42 -0.31
C TYR A 141 -17.53 39.21 -0.26
N ALA A 142 -17.97 39.82 -1.36
CA ALA A 142 -19.23 40.56 -1.36
C ALA A 142 -20.43 39.61 -1.28
N ASP A 143 -20.36 38.46 -1.94
CA ASP A 143 -21.34 37.38 -1.82
C ASP A 143 -21.36 36.81 -0.41
N LEU A 144 -20.18 36.58 0.19
CA LEU A 144 -20.08 36.09 1.57
C LEU A 144 -20.71 37.07 2.56
N GLY A 145 -20.40 38.37 2.42
CA GLY A 145 -20.99 39.40 3.27
C GLY A 145 -22.51 39.49 3.11
N ARG A 146 -23.03 39.35 1.89
CA ARG A 146 -24.47 39.30 1.63
C ARG A 146 -25.11 38.07 2.25
N TYR A 147 -24.49 36.90 2.11
CA TYR A 147 -24.95 35.65 2.70
C TYR A 147 -25.15 35.79 4.23
N TYR A 148 -24.14 36.31 4.93
CA TYR A 148 -24.20 36.49 6.38
C TYR A 148 -25.25 37.53 6.83
N ILE A 149 -25.39 38.64 6.12
CA ILE A 149 -26.30 39.73 6.51
C ILE A 149 -27.75 39.46 6.08
N GLU A 150 -27.96 38.94 4.88
CA GLU A 150 -29.29 38.86 4.26
C GLU A 150 -29.91 37.47 4.35
N GLU A 151 -29.12 36.40 4.27
CA GLU A 151 -29.65 35.03 4.30
C GLU A 151 -29.61 34.45 5.72
N LEU A 152 -28.50 34.60 6.43
CA LEU A 152 -28.38 34.15 7.82
C LEU A 152 -28.95 35.14 8.84
N ASP A 153 -29.23 36.38 8.41
CA ASP A 153 -29.83 37.46 9.22
C ASP A 153 -29.09 37.68 10.56
N VAL A 154 -27.75 37.52 10.52
CA VAL A 154 -26.88 37.67 11.70
C VAL A 154 -26.95 39.09 12.26
N ILE A 155 -27.24 40.07 11.40
CA ILE A 155 -27.43 41.48 11.75
C ILE A 155 -28.72 41.99 11.11
N GLN A 156 -29.63 42.49 11.94
CA GLN A 156 -30.85 43.16 11.48
C GLN A 156 -30.54 44.52 10.85
N VAL A 157 -30.40 44.56 9.53
CA VAL A 157 -30.14 45.79 8.78
C VAL A 157 -31.45 46.40 8.26
N PRO A 158 -31.81 47.63 8.65
CA PRO A 158 -32.95 48.34 8.08
C PRO A 158 -32.86 48.44 6.55
N ALA A 159 -33.97 48.20 5.84
CA ALA A 159 -33.99 48.13 4.38
C ALA A 159 -33.41 49.38 3.69
N ASN A 160 -33.56 50.56 4.30
CA ASN A 160 -33.02 51.82 3.78
C ASN A 160 -31.49 51.97 3.93
N LEU A 161 -30.84 51.12 4.74
CA LEU A 161 -29.39 51.12 4.96
C LEU A 161 -28.66 50.01 4.20
N ARG A 162 -29.35 48.99 3.68
CA ARG A 162 -28.73 47.84 3.00
C ARG A 162 -27.80 48.25 1.85
N ASN A 163 -28.24 49.18 1.01
CA ASN A 163 -27.44 49.67 -0.12
C ASN A 163 -26.22 50.52 0.28
N TYR A 164 -26.03 50.80 1.57
CA TYR A 164 -24.90 51.55 2.11
C TYR A 164 -23.90 50.68 2.87
N ILE A 165 -24.16 49.37 2.97
CA ILE A 165 -23.23 48.42 3.59
C ILE A 165 -22.14 48.04 2.60
N ASP A 166 -20.90 48.04 3.10
CA ASP A 166 -19.76 47.46 2.41
C ASP A 166 -19.69 45.96 2.68
N TYR A 167 -20.43 45.19 1.87
CA TYR A 167 -20.51 43.74 2.01
C TYR A 167 -19.17 43.05 1.74
N GLU A 168 -18.35 43.62 0.86
CA GLU A 168 -17.03 43.06 0.53
C GLU A 168 -16.09 43.16 1.74
N ALA A 169 -16.03 44.32 2.40
CA ALA A 169 -15.25 44.49 3.61
C ALA A 169 -15.71 43.55 4.73
N TYR A 170 -17.03 43.43 4.93
CA TYR A 170 -17.58 42.54 5.96
C TYR A 170 -17.30 41.07 5.67
N GLY A 171 -17.51 40.60 4.44
CA GLY A 171 -17.22 39.22 4.08
C GLY A 171 -15.73 38.88 4.21
N ARG A 172 -14.82 39.82 3.92
CA ARG A 172 -13.39 39.62 4.16
C ARG A 172 -13.08 39.42 5.64
N ASP A 173 -13.70 40.21 6.51
CA ASP A 173 -13.50 40.07 7.96
C ASP A 173 -14.05 38.73 8.47
N MET A 174 -15.23 38.30 7.98
CA MET A 174 -15.79 36.98 8.29
C MET A 174 -14.87 35.85 7.84
N ALA A 175 -14.34 35.94 6.62
CA ALA A 175 -13.46 34.89 6.12
C ALA A 175 -12.18 34.71 6.95
N VAL A 176 -11.63 35.81 7.47
CA VAL A 176 -10.49 35.76 8.39
C VAL A 176 -10.89 35.17 9.74
N GLU A 177 -12.06 35.52 10.28
CA GLU A 177 -12.53 35.01 11.57
C GLU A 177 -12.80 33.50 11.54
N GLU A 178 -13.34 32.99 10.44
CA GLU A 178 -13.71 31.58 10.28
C GLU A 178 -12.64 30.72 9.59
N ASN A 179 -11.44 31.27 9.37
CA ASN A 179 -10.34 30.59 8.66
C ASN A 179 -10.78 30.04 7.28
N GLY A 180 -11.67 30.74 6.59
CA GLY A 180 -12.22 30.24 5.35
C GLY A 180 -11.52 30.75 4.10
N THR A 181 -11.60 29.93 3.05
CA THR A 181 -10.81 30.05 1.81
C THR A 181 -11.69 29.90 0.59
N PHE A 182 -11.42 30.66 -0.47
CA PHE A 182 -12.08 30.50 -1.77
C PHE A 182 -11.36 29.43 -2.59
N THR A 183 -12.13 28.49 -3.13
CA THR A 183 -11.67 27.41 -4.00
C THR A 183 -12.50 27.36 -5.29
N GLY A 184 -12.12 26.52 -6.24
CA GLY A 184 -12.93 26.21 -7.43
C GLY A 184 -14.34 25.70 -7.09
N GLN A 185 -14.51 25.11 -5.90
CA GLN A 185 -15.80 24.58 -5.43
C GLN A 185 -16.69 25.66 -4.80
N GLY A 186 -16.13 26.81 -4.39
CA GLY A 186 -16.87 27.90 -3.75
C GLY A 186 -16.12 28.44 -2.53
N TYR A 187 -16.86 29.02 -1.60
CA TYR A 187 -16.29 29.42 -0.32
C TYR A 187 -16.25 28.24 0.63
N VAL A 188 -15.11 27.97 1.27
CA VAL A 188 -14.90 26.86 2.19
C VAL A 188 -14.66 27.43 3.56
N ARG A 189 -15.43 26.97 4.54
CA ARG A 189 -15.25 27.29 5.94
C ARG A 189 -14.62 26.12 6.67
N ASP A 190 -13.58 26.40 7.45
CA ASP A 190 -13.00 25.48 8.42
C ASP A 190 -13.97 25.34 9.60
N THR A 191 -14.49 24.14 9.83
CA THR A 191 -15.45 23.88 10.90
C THR A 191 -14.81 23.85 12.29
N ARG A 192 -13.46 23.82 12.35
CA ARG A 192 -12.63 23.64 13.54
C ARG A 192 -12.84 22.29 14.22
N GLU A 193 -13.41 21.33 13.51
CA GLU A 193 -13.41 19.94 13.93
C GLU A 193 -11.98 19.39 13.97
N ILE A 194 -11.77 18.33 14.73
CA ILE A 194 -10.44 17.73 14.88
C ILE A 194 -10.19 16.83 13.68
N PHE A 195 -9.08 17.06 12.97
CA PHE A 195 -8.61 16.12 11.95
C PHE A 195 -8.01 14.87 12.64
N TYR A 196 -8.54 13.69 12.30
CA TYR A 196 -8.12 12.40 12.83
C TYR A 196 -7.30 11.62 11.80
N GLU A 197 -6.12 11.14 12.20
CA GLU A 197 -5.37 10.13 11.44
C GLU A 197 -5.97 8.74 11.70
N CYS A 198 -6.89 8.31 10.83
CA CYS A 198 -7.53 7.00 10.85
C CYS A 198 -6.67 5.91 10.17
N TYR A 199 -5.85 6.29 9.20
CA TYR A 199 -4.95 5.44 8.45
C TYR A 199 -3.49 5.80 8.77
N ASP A 200 -2.70 4.80 9.16
CA ASP A 200 -1.32 4.98 9.64
C ASP A 200 -0.25 4.84 8.55
N GLY A 201 -0.64 4.40 7.34
CA GLY A 201 0.29 4.08 6.24
C GLY A 201 0.71 2.61 6.21
N GLU A 202 0.17 1.77 7.10
CA GLU A 202 0.48 0.35 7.15
C GLU A 202 -0.56 -0.47 6.38
N LEU A 203 -0.11 -1.49 5.65
CA LEU A 203 -0.99 -2.35 4.85
C LEU A 203 -2.07 -3.04 5.71
N SER A 204 -1.74 -3.38 6.96
CA SER A 204 -2.67 -4.02 7.90
C SER A 204 -3.91 -3.19 8.20
N SER A 205 -3.82 -1.88 8.02
CA SER A 205 -4.92 -0.93 8.29
C SER A 205 -5.86 -0.78 7.09
N ILE A 206 -5.44 -1.20 5.89
CA ILE A 206 -6.30 -1.28 4.70
C ILE A 206 -7.20 -2.51 4.83
N PRO A 207 -8.53 -2.41 4.69
CA PRO A 207 -9.40 -3.59 4.71
C PRO A 207 -9.07 -4.58 3.58
N ASP A 208 -9.18 -5.89 3.87
CA ASP A 208 -8.77 -6.97 2.95
C ASP A 208 -9.41 -6.87 1.55
N GLU A 209 -10.64 -6.40 1.46
CA GLU A 209 -11.38 -6.24 0.20
C GLU A 209 -10.76 -5.21 -0.76
N TYR A 210 -9.93 -4.30 -0.25
CA TYR A 210 -9.21 -3.31 -1.05
C TYR A 210 -7.74 -3.67 -1.30
N ARG A 211 -7.24 -4.75 -0.71
CA ARG A 211 -5.86 -5.22 -0.93
C ARG A 211 -5.78 -6.06 -2.21
N VAL A 212 -5.25 -5.46 -3.26
CA VAL A 212 -5.09 -6.02 -4.59
C VAL A 212 -3.73 -6.69 -4.81
N MET A 213 -2.74 -6.50 -3.94
CA MET A 213 -1.39 -7.08 -4.07
C MET A 213 -1.21 -8.42 -3.35
N THR A 214 -2.26 -8.96 -2.72
CA THR A 214 -2.23 -10.18 -1.90
C THR A 214 -1.75 -11.45 -2.64
N PHE A 215 -1.76 -11.44 -3.97
CA PHE A 215 -1.29 -12.57 -4.78
C PHE A 215 0.23 -12.65 -4.95
N GLN A 216 1.00 -11.64 -4.51
CA GLN A 216 2.46 -11.70 -4.51
C GLN A 216 3.02 -12.61 -3.40
N ASP A 217 2.23 -12.87 -2.35
CA ASP A 217 2.58 -13.80 -1.27
C ASP A 217 2.36 -15.29 -1.66
N ASP A 218 1.90 -15.55 -2.89
CA ASP A 218 1.62 -16.88 -3.41
C ASP A 218 2.81 -17.43 -4.22
N LEU A 219 3.87 -17.93 -3.56
CA LEU A 219 4.37 -19.21 -4.04
C LEU A 219 3.22 -20.20 -3.83
N SER A 220 2.73 -20.85 -4.89
CA SER A 220 1.76 -21.91 -4.71
C SER A 220 2.34 -23.00 -3.81
N GLU A 221 1.51 -23.74 -3.07
CA GLU A 221 1.99 -24.84 -2.23
C GLU A 221 2.80 -25.89 -3.04
N GLU A 222 2.53 -25.99 -4.34
CA GLU A 222 3.30 -26.82 -5.28
C GLU A 222 4.69 -26.22 -5.55
N GLU A 223 4.81 -24.91 -5.76
CA GLU A 223 6.10 -24.22 -5.94
C GLU A 223 6.93 -24.18 -4.65
N LYS A 224 6.29 -23.99 -3.50
CA LYS A 224 6.96 -24.12 -2.19
C LYS A 224 7.48 -25.54 -1.98
N SER A 225 6.65 -26.53 -2.31
CA SER A 225 7.01 -27.95 -2.20
C SER A 225 8.19 -28.29 -3.11
N ASP A 226 8.14 -27.89 -4.38
CA ASP A 226 9.22 -28.17 -5.34
C ASP A 226 10.54 -27.51 -4.91
N TRP A 227 10.49 -26.23 -4.49
CA TRP A 227 11.68 -25.52 -4.02
C TRP A 227 12.24 -26.12 -2.72
N ALA A 228 11.38 -26.45 -1.75
CA ALA A 228 11.79 -27.14 -0.53
C ALA A 228 12.43 -28.51 -0.82
N MET A 229 11.93 -29.23 -1.84
CA MET A 229 12.47 -30.52 -2.23
C MET A 229 13.85 -30.40 -2.89
N ASP A 230 14.07 -29.39 -3.72
CA ASP A 230 15.37 -29.10 -4.32
C ASP A 230 16.41 -28.74 -3.24
N ILE A 231 16.07 -27.85 -2.30
CA ILE A 231 16.94 -27.51 -1.17
C ILE A 231 17.23 -28.77 -0.33
N ALA A 232 16.21 -29.59 -0.03
CA ALA A 232 16.39 -30.81 0.74
C ALA A 232 17.35 -31.80 0.08
N PHE A 233 17.31 -31.89 -1.26
CA PHE A 233 18.22 -32.73 -2.02
C PHE A 233 19.66 -32.23 -1.93
N ASP A 234 19.88 -30.94 -2.15
CA ASP A 234 21.19 -30.30 -2.12
C ASP A 234 21.82 -30.37 -0.70
N VAL A 235 21.00 -30.16 0.34
CA VAL A 235 21.44 -30.25 1.74
C VAL A 235 21.82 -31.68 2.15
N ASP A 236 21.01 -32.69 1.82
CA ASP A 236 21.33 -34.09 2.12
C ASP A 236 22.62 -34.52 1.41
N GLU A 237 22.76 -34.18 0.12
CA GLU A 237 23.97 -34.50 -0.64
C GLU A 237 25.21 -33.84 -0.01
N PHE A 238 25.10 -32.56 0.35
CA PHE A 238 26.20 -31.84 0.99
C PHE A 238 26.58 -32.46 2.35
N PHE A 239 25.61 -32.80 3.20
CA PHE A 239 25.88 -33.42 4.48
C PHE A 239 26.50 -34.81 4.33
N ARG A 240 26.08 -35.63 3.38
CA ARG A 240 26.70 -36.95 3.13
C ARG A 240 28.16 -36.84 2.68
N GLN A 241 28.49 -35.82 1.90
CA GLN A 241 29.86 -35.61 1.41
C GLN A 241 30.80 -35.05 2.49
N ASN A 242 30.28 -34.21 3.39
CA ASN A 242 31.10 -33.43 4.32
C ASN A 242 30.99 -33.86 5.79
N ASP A 243 29.98 -34.66 6.15
CA ASP A 243 29.77 -35.21 7.49
C ASP A 243 29.61 -36.76 7.44
N PRO A 244 30.72 -37.50 7.65
CA PRO A 244 30.68 -38.97 7.70
C PRO A 244 29.78 -39.53 8.80
N GLN A 245 29.51 -38.76 9.86
CA GLN A 245 28.62 -39.16 10.95
C GLN A 245 27.16 -39.05 10.52
N TYR A 246 26.80 -38.01 9.77
CA TYR A 246 25.47 -37.88 9.16
C TYR A 246 25.13 -39.06 8.25
N ALA A 247 26.05 -39.44 7.36
CA ALA A 247 25.83 -40.55 6.44
C ALA A 247 25.63 -41.89 7.18
N ALA A 248 26.24 -42.06 8.36
CA ALA A 248 26.08 -43.24 9.20
C ALA A 248 24.75 -43.23 10.00
N GLU A 249 24.31 -42.05 10.44
CA GLU A 249 23.05 -41.86 11.17
C GLU A 249 21.83 -41.91 10.24
N HIS A 250 22.00 -41.61 8.95
CA HIS A 250 20.93 -41.58 7.94
C HIS A 250 21.25 -42.49 6.74
N PRO A 251 21.23 -43.82 6.92
CA PRO A 251 21.61 -44.78 5.87
C PRO A 251 20.60 -44.86 4.71
N GLU A 252 19.38 -44.36 4.88
CA GLU A 252 18.34 -44.35 3.86
C GLU A 252 18.19 -42.95 3.27
N GLU A 253 18.60 -42.76 2.01
CA GLU A 253 18.70 -41.45 1.36
C GLU A 253 17.34 -40.76 1.21
N HIS A 254 16.28 -41.53 0.90
CA HIS A 254 14.94 -40.98 0.73
C HIS A 254 14.39 -40.39 2.04
N ALA A 255 14.53 -41.13 3.15
CA ALA A 255 14.02 -40.71 4.45
C ALA A 255 14.73 -39.46 4.98
N ALA A 256 16.03 -39.30 4.69
CA ALA A 256 16.80 -38.13 5.10
C ALA A 256 16.38 -36.86 4.35
N LYS A 257 16.13 -36.98 3.03
CA LYS A 257 15.62 -35.88 2.20
C LYS A 257 14.21 -35.47 2.62
N GLU A 258 13.36 -36.46 2.91
CA GLU A 258 11.98 -36.23 3.39
C GLU A 258 11.97 -35.49 4.75
N ASP A 259 12.85 -35.85 5.69
CA ASP A 259 12.98 -35.16 6.99
C ASP A 259 13.47 -33.70 6.84
N ILE A 260 14.40 -33.43 5.91
CA ILE A 260 14.84 -32.05 5.62
C ILE A 260 13.71 -31.25 4.95
N TYR A 261 13.02 -31.85 3.98
CA TYR A 261 11.87 -31.26 3.31
C TYR A 261 10.77 -30.89 4.30
N GLU A 262 10.38 -31.79 5.19
CA GLU A 262 9.36 -31.52 6.22
C GLU A 262 9.78 -30.36 7.13
N LYS A 263 11.07 -30.31 7.52
CA LYS A 263 11.60 -29.21 8.33
C LYS A 263 11.55 -27.87 7.61
N LEU A 264 11.84 -27.83 6.30
CA LEU A 264 11.72 -26.62 5.49
C LEU A 264 10.25 -26.17 5.40
N MET A 265 9.33 -27.09 5.12
CA MET A 265 7.90 -26.79 4.96
C MET A 265 7.22 -26.33 6.26
N VAL A 266 7.71 -26.77 7.43
CA VAL A 266 7.17 -26.37 8.75
C VAL A 266 7.94 -25.18 9.35
N GLY A 267 9.02 -24.71 8.72
CA GLY A 267 9.82 -23.57 9.21
C GLY A 267 10.83 -23.91 10.31
N HIS A 268 11.14 -25.19 10.51
CA HIS A 268 12.13 -25.72 11.45
C HIS A 268 13.55 -25.74 10.85
N ILE A 269 14.03 -24.55 10.45
CA ILE A 269 15.24 -24.40 9.64
C ILE A 269 16.52 -24.26 10.50
N TYR A 270 16.38 -23.90 11.78
CA TYR A 270 17.50 -23.62 12.68
C TYR A 270 18.49 -24.80 12.81
N ALA A 271 17.99 -26.03 12.94
CA ALA A 271 18.85 -27.21 13.00
C ALA A 271 19.70 -27.40 11.73
N ILE A 272 19.14 -27.07 10.55
CA ILE A 272 19.82 -27.18 9.26
C ILE A 272 20.93 -26.12 9.19
N ASP A 273 20.62 -24.87 9.47
CA ASP A 273 21.58 -23.75 9.46
C ASP A 273 22.73 -23.96 10.45
N LYS A 274 22.41 -24.38 11.68
CA LYS A 274 23.42 -24.67 12.70
C LYS A 274 24.38 -25.76 12.24
N LYS A 275 23.86 -26.78 11.54
CA LYS A 275 24.68 -27.87 11.04
C LYS A 275 25.55 -27.44 9.86
N LEU A 276 25.01 -26.68 8.91
CA LEU A 276 25.77 -26.07 7.81
C LEU A 276 26.92 -25.20 8.36
N ALA A 277 26.64 -24.33 9.34
CA ALA A 277 27.66 -23.51 10.00
C ALA A 277 28.75 -24.33 10.70
N THR A 278 28.40 -25.47 11.31
CA THR A 278 29.37 -26.36 11.98
C THR A 278 30.32 -27.02 10.97
N ILE A 279 29.86 -27.27 9.74
CA ILE A 279 30.66 -27.84 8.65
C ILE A 279 31.46 -26.75 7.90
N GLY A 280 31.34 -25.49 8.32
CA GLY A 280 32.12 -24.36 7.82
C GLY A 280 31.47 -23.60 6.67
N GLN A 281 30.19 -23.84 6.38
CA GLN A 281 29.42 -22.98 5.47
C GLN A 281 29.13 -21.64 6.13
N THR A 282 29.14 -20.59 5.32
CA THR A 282 28.86 -19.20 5.68
C THR A 282 27.67 -18.70 4.87
N LYS A 283 27.12 -17.53 5.24
CA LYS A 283 26.02 -16.91 4.49
C LYS A 283 26.33 -16.61 3.01
N GLU A 284 27.61 -16.57 2.64
CA GLU A 284 28.06 -16.34 1.27
C GLU A 284 28.05 -17.63 0.43
N ASP A 285 27.89 -18.79 1.06
CA ASP A 285 27.82 -20.07 0.38
C ASP A 285 26.39 -20.38 -0.10
N TYR A 286 26.30 -21.15 -1.18
CA TYR A 286 25.04 -21.43 -1.89
C TYR A 286 23.92 -21.92 -0.96
N LEU A 287 24.15 -22.95 -0.14
CA LEU A 287 23.10 -23.58 0.66
C LEU A 287 22.47 -22.64 1.71
N PRO A 288 23.25 -21.98 2.61
CA PRO A 288 22.71 -20.97 3.51
C PRO A 288 22.00 -19.83 2.80
N SER A 289 22.51 -19.39 1.64
CA SER A 289 21.89 -18.30 0.88
C SER A 289 20.53 -18.70 0.27
N GLU A 290 20.40 -19.92 -0.23
CA GLU A 290 19.15 -20.43 -0.80
C GLU A 290 18.10 -20.69 0.28
N ILE A 291 18.52 -21.15 1.46
CA ILE A 291 17.65 -21.32 2.63
C ILE A 291 17.12 -19.96 3.12
N GLU A 292 17.98 -18.92 3.15
CA GLU A 292 17.57 -17.56 3.54
C GLU A 292 16.56 -16.98 2.54
N LYS A 293 16.77 -17.17 1.23
CA LYS A 293 15.80 -16.79 0.19
C LYS A 293 14.47 -17.53 0.32
N PHE A 294 14.51 -18.84 0.57
CA PHE A 294 13.30 -19.65 0.76
C PHE A 294 12.51 -19.16 1.96
N LYS A 295 13.19 -18.82 3.07
CA LYS A 295 12.56 -18.28 4.28
C LYS A 295 11.89 -16.93 4.02
N ASP A 296 12.57 -16.02 3.33
CA ASP A 296 12.04 -14.69 2.99
C ASP A 296 10.83 -14.79 2.05
N ALA A 297 10.86 -15.72 1.09
CA ALA A 297 9.79 -15.91 0.10
C ALA A 297 8.57 -16.68 0.63
N THR A 298 8.72 -17.47 1.69
CA THR A 298 7.62 -18.30 2.24
C THR A 298 7.04 -17.76 3.55
N GLY A 299 7.67 -16.74 4.15
CA GLY A 299 7.21 -16.14 5.40
C GLY A 299 7.34 -17.08 6.61
N CYS A 300 8.23 -18.07 6.56
CA CYS A 300 8.44 -19.01 7.68
C CYS A 300 8.94 -18.27 8.93
N GLU A 301 8.07 -18.11 9.94
CA GLU A 301 8.48 -17.68 11.29
C GLU A 301 9.47 -18.69 11.87
N GLU A 302 10.61 -18.21 12.42
CA GLU A 302 11.61 -19.08 13.07
C GLU A 302 11.02 -19.78 14.29
N TYR A 303 10.53 -21.01 14.12
CA TYR A 303 10.32 -21.90 15.24
C TYR A 303 11.68 -22.44 15.67
N PHE A 304 12.18 -21.95 16.81
CA PHE A 304 13.32 -22.59 17.45
C PHE A 304 13.00 -24.07 17.71
N ASP A 305 13.87 -24.94 17.19
CA ASP A 305 13.89 -26.38 17.45
C ASP A 305 14.23 -26.67 18.92
N PHE A 306 13.35 -26.30 19.85
CA PHE A 306 13.48 -26.73 21.23
C PHE A 306 12.84 -28.09 21.39
N GLU A 307 13.67 -29.13 21.55
CA GLU A 307 13.20 -30.32 22.24
C GLU A 307 12.74 -29.88 23.66
N PRO A 308 11.49 -30.18 24.08
CA PRO A 308 11.01 -29.85 25.43
C PRO A 308 11.86 -30.44 26.56
N ALA A 309 12.74 -31.40 26.24
CA ALA A 309 13.68 -32.02 27.14
C ALA A 309 14.91 -31.14 27.47
N GLU A 310 15.42 -30.34 26.52
CA GLU A 310 16.62 -29.53 26.72
C GLU A 310 16.35 -28.29 27.58
N VAL A 311 15.18 -27.67 27.45
CA VAL A 311 14.76 -26.50 28.25
C VAL A 311 14.66 -26.84 29.75
N LYS A 312 14.25 -28.08 30.08
CA LYS A 312 14.21 -28.55 31.48
C LYS A 312 15.59 -28.80 32.08
N MET A 313 16.60 -29.08 31.25
CA MET A 313 17.96 -29.34 31.74
C MET A 313 18.73 -28.03 31.99
N THR A 314 18.55 -27.01 31.15
CA THR A 314 19.13 -25.67 31.33
C THR A 314 18.52 -24.93 32.52
N LEU A 315 17.22 -25.08 32.78
CA LEU A 315 16.57 -24.49 33.95
C LEU A 315 16.96 -25.16 35.28
N LYS A 316 17.36 -26.44 35.27
CA LYS A 316 17.83 -27.15 36.48
C LYS A 316 19.29 -26.91 36.83
N ASN A 317 20.12 -26.54 35.85
CA ASN A 317 21.53 -26.21 36.10
C ASN A 317 21.75 -24.72 36.43
N SER A 318 20.68 -23.92 36.44
CA SER A 318 20.68 -22.49 36.75
C SER A 318 19.98 -22.14 38.08
N MET A 319 19.71 -23.14 38.93
CA MET A 319 19.29 -23.00 40.34
C MET A 319 20.29 -23.71 41.25
#